data_AF-A0A257LIM6-F1
#
_entry.id   AF-A0A257LIM6-F1
#
_cell.length_a   1.000
_cell.length_b   1.000
_cell.length_c   1.000
_cell.angle_alpha   90.00
_cell.angle_beta   90.00
_cell.angle_gamma   90.00
#
_symmetry.space_group_name_H-M   'P 1'
#
loop_
_entity.id
_entity.type
_entity.pdbx_description
1 polymer ?
#
loop_
_entity_poly.entity_id
_entity_poly.type
_entity_poly.pdbx_seq_one_letter_code
_entity_poly.pdbx_strand_id
1 'polypeptide(L)'
;SDRYPRSGAIAISIMGGIGMLSAGLIGGPGLGYSKDRYAAETLKQTNPAVYESVKAAEPSKFLFLAPVNAIDGSKLAAAKEAKTPTPEQKAIVEADRTGDRKTLKADSFIPAAMAVIFLGVFLYFKAIGGYKVLKIEEQEQAS
;
A
#
# COMPACT_ATOMS: atom_id res chain seq x y z
N SER A 1 34.99 24.46 1.76
CA SER A 1 35.56 23.18 2.18
C SER A 1 34.72 22.04 1.63
N ASP A 2 35.41 21.12 0.97
CA ASP A 2 35.01 19.81 0.49
C ASP A 2 33.63 19.57 -0.15
N ARG A 3 33.70 19.62 -1.49
CA ARG A 3 33.03 18.70 -2.40
C ARG A 3 33.13 17.24 -1.92
N TYR A 4 32.13 16.78 -1.19
CA TYR A 4 31.70 15.37 -1.25
C TYR A 4 30.39 15.22 -2.04
N PRO A 5 30.34 15.55 -3.35
CA PRO A 5 29.13 15.35 -4.16
C PRO A 5 28.87 13.87 -4.48
N ARG A 6 29.85 12.98 -4.27
CA ARG A 6 29.70 11.53 -4.51
C ARG A 6 29.04 10.77 -3.35
N SER A 7 29.24 11.16 -2.08
CA SER A 7 28.61 10.44 -0.95
C SER A 7 27.14 10.82 -0.76
N GLY A 8 26.77 12.09 -1.00
CA GLY A 8 25.39 12.55 -0.85
C GLY A 8 24.41 11.85 -1.80
N ALA A 9 24.76 11.72 -3.09
CA ALA A 9 23.93 11.03 -4.06
C ALA A 9 23.80 9.51 -3.78
N ILE A 10 24.88 8.88 -3.31
CA ILE A 10 24.88 7.46 -2.92
C ILE A 10 24.02 7.25 -1.67
N ALA A 11 24.14 8.12 -0.66
CA ALA A 11 23.33 8.04 0.56
C ALA A 11 21.83 8.22 0.27
N ILE A 12 21.46 9.15 -0.62
CA ILE A 12 20.07 9.35 -1.05
C ILE A 12 19.54 8.13 -1.81
N SER A 13 20.35 7.56 -2.71
CA SER A 13 19.99 6.35 -3.46
C SER A 13 19.80 5.13 -2.55
N ILE A 14 20.66 4.97 -1.53
CA ILE A 14 20.55 3.88 -0.55
C ILE A 14 19.29 4.06 0.31
N MET A 15 19.02 5.27 0.81
CA MET A 15 17.80 5.55 1.58
C MET A 15 16.54 5.32 0.77
N GLY A 16 16.54 5.75 -0.50
CA GLY A 16 15.43 5.49 -1.44
C GLY A 16 15.24 3.99 -1.72
N GLY A 17 16.33 3.26 -1.94
CA GLY A 17 16.31 1.81 -2.16
C GLY A 17 15.80 1.03 -0.95
N ILE A 18 16.27 1.35 0.26
CA ILE A 18 15.80 0.74 1.51
C ILE A 18 14.31 1.04 1.71
N GLY A 19 13.87 2.27 1.45
CA GLY A 19 12.46 2.66 1.54
C GLY A 19 11.57 1.84 0.61
N MET A 20 11.96 1.71 -0.66
CA MET A 20 11.19 0.96 -1.66
C MET A 20 11.15 -0.54 -1.38
N LEU A 21 12.28 -1.13 -0.93
CA LEU A 21 12.34 -2.54 -0.52
C LEU A 21 11.47 -2.81 0.71
N SER A 22 11.50 -1.92 1.70
CA SER A 22 10.68 -2.02 2.90
C SER A 22 9.18 -1.94 2.56
N ALA A 23 8.80 -1.02 1.67
CA ALA A 23 7.43 -0.91 1.17
C ALA A 23 6.98 -2.17 0.41
N GLY A 24 7.85 -2.80 -0.38
CA GLY A 24 7.53 -4.04 -1.10
C GLY A 24 7.37 -5.26 -0.17
N LEU A 25 8.35 -5.48 0.70
CA LEU A 25 8.39 -6.65 1.61
C LEU A 25 7.31 -6.60 2.69
N ILE A 26 6.95 -5.41 3.16
CA ILE A 26 5.96 -5.23 4.24
C ILE A 26 4.60 -4.84 3.66
N GLY A 27 4.55 -3.91 2.71
CA GLY A 27 3.29 -3.42 2.15
C GLY A 27 2.53 -4.48 1.38
N GLY A 28 3.19 -5.28 0.54
CA GLY A 28 2.54 -6.32 -0.28
C GLY A 28 1.75 -7.34 0.57
N PRO A 29 2.39 -8.02 1.53
CA PRO A 29 1.68 -8.99 2.38
C PRO A 29 0.68 -8.34 3.36
N GLY A 30 0.93 -7.08 3.79
CA GLY A 30 -0.02 -6.33 4.62
C GLY A 30 -1.31 -5.92 3.88
N LEU A 31 -1.19 -5.56 2.60
CA LEU A 31 -2.32 -5.32 1.72
C LEU A 31 -3.12 -6.61 1.47
N GLY A 32 -2.42 -7.74 1.24
CA GLY A 32 -3.05 -9.05 1.14
C GLY A 32 -3.87 -9.42 2.38
N TYR A 33 -3.29 -9.25 3.58
CA TYR A 33 -3.99 -9.48 4.84
C TYR A 33 -5.21 -8.55 5.04
N SER A 34 -5.08 -7.27 4.64
CA SER A 34 -6.20 -6.31 4.73
C SER A 34 -7.34 -6.70 3.79
N LYS A 35 -7.01 -7.11 2.56
CA LYS A 35 -7.97 -7.64 1.58
C LYS A 35 -8.70 -8.86 2.14
N ASP A 36 -7.95 -9.84 2.66
CA ASP A 36 -8.51 -11.06 3.25
C ASP A 36 -9.49 -10.75 4.38
N ARG A 37 -9.15 -9.78 5.24
CA ARG A 37 -10.02 -9.31 6.33
C ARG A 37 -11.31 -8.69 5.82
N TYR A 38 -11.24 -7.75 4.88
CA TYR A 38 -12.44 -7.10 4.36
C TYR A 38 -13.32 -8.06 3.56
N ALA A 39 -12.72 -9.01 2.82
CA ALA A 39 -13.45 -10.04 2.08
C ALA A 39 -14.16 -11.01 3.04
N ALA A 40 -13.46 -11.50 4.06
CA ALA A 40 -14.03 -12.37 5.10
C ALA A 40 -15.17 -11.67 5.85
N GLU A 41 -14.99 -10.40 6.23
CA GLU A 41 -16.00 -9.63 6.95
C GLU A 41 -17.24 -9.35 6.08
N THR A 42 -17.04 -9.05 4.79
CA THR A 42 -18.14 -8.85 3.84
C THR A 42 -18.92 -10.14 3.60
N LEU A 43 -18.23 -11.28 3.43
CA LEU A 43 -18.91 -12.57 3.21
C LEU A 43 -19.65 -13.05 4.46
N LYS A 44 -19.11 -12.82 5.67
CA LYS A 44 -19.83 -13.06 6.94
C LYS A 44 -21.13 -12.26 7.05
N GLN A 45 -21.11 -11.00 6.63
CA GLN A 45 -22.29 -10.12 6.70
C GLN A 45 -23.35 -10.48 5.65
N THR A 46 -22.92 -10.79 4.42
CA THR A 46 -23.84 -11.05 3.30
C THR A 46 -24.36 -12.49 3.29
N ASN A 47 -23.53 -13.48 3.61
CA ASN A 47 -23.92 -14.88 3.55
C ASN A 47 -23.08 -15.78 4.51
N PRO A 48 -23.42 -15.81 5.81
CA PRO A 48 -22.63 -16.49 6.84
C PRO A 48 -22.54 -18.01 6.65
N ALA A 49 -23.56 -18.64 6.05
CA ALA A 49 -23.56 -20.08 5.77
C ALA A 49 -22.52 -20.44 4.69
N VAL A 50 -22.36 -19.59 3.68
CA VAL A 50 -21.33 -19.75 2.65
C VAL A 50 -19.96 -19.49 3.28
N TYR A 51 -19.80 -18.47 4.12
CA TYR A 51 -18.52 -18.20 4.80
C TYR A 51 -17.97 -19.41 5.57
N GLU A 52 -18.79 -20.15 6.30
CA GLU A 52 -18.34 -21.35 7.02
C GLU A 52 -17.86 -22.48 6.08
N SER A 53 -18.37 -22.54 4.85
CA SER A 53 -17.98 -23.54 3.85
C SER A 53 -16.77 -23.12 2.99
N VAL A 54 -16.51 -21.82 2.84
CA VAL A 54 -15.38 -21.27 2.06
C VAL A 54 -14.22 -20.72 2.88
N LYS A 55 -14.33 -20.64 4.21
CA LYS A 55 -13.20 -20.20 5.05
C LYS A 55 -11.98 -21.10 4.84
N ALA A 56 -10.81 -20.48 4.73
CA ALA A 56 -9.55 -21.20 4.73
C ALA A 56 -9.34 -21.89 6.09
N ALA A 57 -8.80 -23.12 6.07
CA ALA A 57 -8.48 -23.86 7.28
C ALA A 57 -7.32 -23.21 8.05
N GLU A 58 -6.41 -22.55 7.35
CA GLU A 58 -5.32 -21.80 7.95
C GLU A 58 -5.62 -20.29 7.95
N PRO A 59 -5.50 -19.61 9.10
CA PRO A 59 -5.69 -18.18 9.19
C PRO A 59 -4.50 -17.41 8.56
N SER A 60 -4.80 -16.42 7.71
CA SER A 60 -3.84 -15.42 7.26
C SER A 60 -3.36 -14.59 8.46
N LYS A 61 -2.05 -14.60 8.72
CA LYS A 61 -1.38 -13.75 9.72
C LYS A 61 -0.43 -12.78 9.04
N PHE A 62 -0.42 -11.54 9.49
CA PHE A 62 0.56 -10.55 9.04
C PHE A 62 1.22 -9.89 10.25
N LEU A 63 2.54 -10.07 10.39
CA LEU A 63 3.35 -9.55 11.49
C LEU A 63 2.72 -9.88 12.87
N PHE A 64 2.39 -8.85 13.65
CA PHE A 64 1.81 -8.92 14.99
C PHE A 64 0.28 -8.77 14.99
N LEU A 65 -0.36 -8.72 13.81
CA LEU A 65 -1.81 -8.54 13.68
C LEU A 65 -2.56 -9.84 13.98
N ALA A 66 -3.82 -9.68 14.40
CA ALA A 66 -4.70 -10.80 14.72
C ALA A 66 -4.86 -11.74 13.51
N PRO A 67 -4.87 -13.07 13.69
CA PRO A 67 -5.16 -14.01 12.61
C PRO A 67 -6.55 -13.77 12.02
N VAL A 68 -6.66 -13.86 10.69
CA VAL A 68 -7.92 -13.73 9.96
C VAL A 68 -8.16 -14.96 9.11
N ASN A 69 -9.35 -15.55 9.24
CA ASN A 69 -9.78 -16.66 8.39
C ASN A 69 -10.25 -16.08 7.04
N ALA A 70 -9.34 -16.04 6.07
CA ALA A 70 -9.59 -15.60 4.71
C ALA A 70 -10.54 -16.55 3.96
N ILE A 71 -11.01 -16.11 2.79
CA ILE A 71 -11.70 -16.99 1.85
C ILE A 71 -10.65 -17.89 1.19
N ASP A 72 -10.92 -19.20 1.10
CA ASP A 72 -10.03 -20.16 0.46
C ASP A 72 -9.75 -19.76 -1.00
N GLY A 73 -8.47 -19.50 -1.30
CA GLY A 73 -8.02 -19.03 -2.61
C GLY A 73 -8.33 -20.01 -3.75
N SER A 74 -8.41 -21.31 -3.48
CA SER A 74 -8.76 -22.32 -4.49
C SER A 74 -10.24 -22.24 -4.87
N LYS A 75 -11.12 -22.07 -3.90
CA LYS A 75 -12.57 -21.92 -4.10
C LYS A 75 -12.90 -20.56 -4.72
N LEU A 76 -12.16 -19.51 -4.35
CA LEU A 76 -12.23 -18.19 -4.98
C LEU A 76 -11.83 -18.26 -6.46
N ALA A 77 -10.70 -18.92 -6.77
CA ALA A 77 -10.23 -19.07 -8.15
C ALA A 77 -11.24 -19.87 -8.99
N ALA A 78 -11.74 -20.99 -8.47
CA ALA A 78 -12.77 -21.79 -9.13
C ALA A 78 -14.07 -21.00 -9.36
N ALA A 79 -14.47 -20.14 -8.42
CA ALA A 79 -15.63 -19.26 -8.58
C ALA A 79 -15.42 -18.16 -9.65
N LYS A 80 -14.19 -17.66 -9.80
CA LYS A 80 -13.84 -16.66 -10.82
C LYS A 80 -13.74 -17.24 -12.23
N GLU A 81 -13.28 -18.47 -12.37
CA GLU A 81 -13.08 -19.14 -13.65
C GLU A 81 -14.32 -19.91 -14.15
N ALA A 82 -15.36 -20.04 -13.33
CA ALA A 82 -16.60 -20.72 -13.70
C ALA A 82 -17.31 -20.01 -14.87
N LYS A 83 -17.49 -20.72 -15.99
CA LYS A 83 -18.21 -20.23 -17.18
C LYS A 83 -19.70 -19.97 -16.93
N THR A 84 -20.32 -20.74 -16.02
CA THR A 84 -21.70 -20.56 -15.54
C THR A 84 -21.70 -20.59 -14.01
N PRO A 85 -21.43 -19.45 -13.35
CA PRO A 85 -21.24 -19.41 -11.92
C PRO A 85 -22.57 -19.57 -11.17
N THR A 86 -22.56 -20.39 -10.12
CA THR A 86 -23.71 -20.56 -9.20
C THR A 86 -23.97 -19.26 -8.42
N PRO A 87 -25.17 -19.08 -7.80
CA PRO A 87 -25.47 -17.92 -6.97
C PRO A 87 -24.46 -17.73 -5.82
N GLU A 88 -23.98 -18.83 -5.25
CA GLU A 88 -22.96 -18.84 -4.20
C GLU A 88 -21.59 -18.39 -4.73
N GLN A 89 -21.18 -18.86 -5.91
CA GLN A 89 -19.95 -18.42 -6.55
C GLN A 89 -19.98 -16.93 -6.92
N LYS A 90 -21.14 -16.42 -7.35
CA LYS A 90 -21.34 -14.98 -7.59
C LYS A 90 -21.17 -14.16 -6.30
N ALA A 91 -21.75 -14.61 -5.20
CA ALA A 91 -21.60 -13.96 -3.89
C ALA A 91 -20.14 -13.94 -3.41
N ILE A 92 -19.39 -15.02 -3.63
CA ILE A 92 -17.96 -15.11 -3.31
C ILE A 92 -17.15 -14.08 -4.12
N VAL A 93 -17.38 -14.00 -5.43
CA VAL A 93 -16.68 -13.04 -6.31
C VAL A 93 -17.05 -11.59 -5.98
N GLU A 94 -18.30 -11.33 -5.61
CA GLU A 94 -18.77 -10.00 -5.21
C GLU A 94 -18.18 -9.55 -3.87
N ALA A 95 -18.08 -10.45 -2.90
CA ALA A 95 -17.41 -10.18 -1.63
C ALA A 95 -15.92 -9.87 -1.81
N ASP A 96 -15.22 -10.61 -2.68
CA ASP A 96 -13.81 -10.34 -3.01
C ASP A 96 -13.64 -8.98 -3.70
N ARG A 97 -14.49 -8.65 -4.69
CA ARG A 97 -14.48 -7.33 -5.33
C ARG A 97 -14.76 -6.18 -4.36
N THR A 98 -15.64 -6.41 -3.39
CA THR A 98 -15.95 -5.42 -2.37
C THR A 98 -14.80 -5.22 -1.41
N GLY A 99 -14.13 -6.32 -1.02
CA GLY A 99 -12.88 -6.29 -0.26
C GLY A 99 -11.77 -5.53 -0.99
N ASP A 100 -11.61 -5.79 -2.29
CA ASP A 100 -10.64 -5.09 -3.15
C ASP A 100 -10.91 -3.59 -3.19
N ARG A 101 -12.15 -3.16 -3.43
CA ARG A 101 -12.50 -1.73 -3.47
C ARG A 101 -12.27 -1.03 -2.14
N LYS A 102 -12.62 -1.66 -1.02
CA LYS A 102 -12.37 -1.10 0.32
C LYS A 102 -10.87 -0.98 0.59
N THR A 103 -10.11 -2.00 0.24
CA THR A 103 -8.65 -2.02 0.39
C THR A 103 -8.00 -0.95 -0.48
N LEU A 104 -8.39 -0.83 -1.75
CA LEU A 104 -7.90 0.22 -2.65
C LEU A 104 -8.27 1.62 -2.18
N LYS A 105 -9.47 1.81 -1.61
CA LYS A 105 -9.87 3.10 -1.04
C LYS A 105 -9.01 3.43 0.18
N ALA A 106 -8.75 2.47 1.06
CA ALA A 106 -7.85 2.65 2.19
C ALA A 106 -6.41 2.96 1.74
N ASP A 107 -5.90 2.22 0.75
CA ASP A 107 -4.56 2.40 0.20
C ASP A 107 -4.39 3.75 -0.51
N SER A 108 -5.45 4.25 -1.18
CA SER A 108 -5.44 5.56 -1.86
C SER A 108 -5.19 6.76 -0.95
N PHE A 109 -5.39 6.61 0.37
CA PHE A 109 -5.06 7.66 1.33
C PHE A 109 -3.55 7.90 1.44
N ILE A 110 -2.72 6.87 1.22
CA ILE A 110 -1.26 7.01 1.32
C ILE A 110 -0.74 7.96 0.23
N PRO A 111 -1.00 7.73 -1.08
CA PRO A 111 -0.64 8.69 -2.12
C PRO A 111 -1.32 10.06 -1.94
N ALA A 112 -2.57 10.10 -1.48
CA ALA A 112 -3.27 11.37 -1.25
C ALA A 112 -2.59 12.22 -0.18
N ALA A 113 -2.20 11.62 0.95
CA ALA A 113 -1.45 12.30 2.00
C ALA A 113 -0.08 12.79 1.49
N MET A 114 0.63 11.97 0.71
CA MET A 114 1.89 12.40 0.07
C MET A 114 1.67 13.62 -0.84
N ALA A 115 0.61 13.62 -1.65
CA ALA A 115 0.28 14.74 -2.52
C ALA A 115 0.03 16.03 -1.71
N VAL A 116 -0.70 15.93 -0.59
CA VAL A 116 -0.94 17.08 0.30
C VAL A 116 0.36 17.61 0.89
N ILE A 117 1.24 16.73 1.36
CA ILE A 117 2.55 17.12 1.93
C ILE A 117 3.41 17.82 0.87
N PHE A 118 3.55 17.23 -0.32
CA PHE A 118 4.32 17.84 -1.41
C PHE A 118 3.75 19.19 -1.83
N LEU A 119 2.42 19.31 -1.90
CA LEU A 119 1.76 20.56 -2.23
C LEU A 119 1.97 21.62 -1.14
N GLY A 120 1.95 21.23 0.13
CA GLY A 120 2.30 22.10 1.26
C GLY A 120 3.74 22.60 1.20
N VAL A 121 4.70 21.70 0.94
CA VAL A 121 6.13 22.04 0.77
C VAL A 121 6.33 22.95 -0.44
N PHE A 122 5.64 22.69 -1.55
CA PHE A 122 5.68 23.52 -2.75
C PHE A 122 5.19 24.94 -2.47
N LEU A 123 4.04 25.09 -1.81
CA LEU A 123 3.49 26.40 -1.44
C LEU A 123 4.39 27.14 -0.44
N TYR A 124 4.96 26.43 0.54
CA TYR A 124 5.90 26.98 1.50
C TYR A 124 7.14 27.58 0.82
N PHE A 125 7.80 26.82 -0.06
CA PHE A 125 8.97 27.33 -0.79
C PHE A 125 8.62 28.44 -1.77
N LYS A 126 7.45 28.37 -2.40
CA LYS A 126 6.93 29.44 -3.26
C LYS A 126 6.72 30.74 -2.48
N ALA A 127 6.22 30.66 -1.24
CA ALA A 127 5.98 31.83 -0.39
C ALA A 127 7.27 32.49 0.12
N ILE A 128 8.36 31.72 0.30
CA ILE A 128 9.63 32.22 0.87
C ILE A 128 10.59 32.74 -0.23
N GLY A 129 10.17 32.70 -1.49
CA GLY A 129 10.95 33.24 -2.62
C GLY A 129 11.90 32.23 -3.29
N GLY A 130 11.71 30.93 -3.03
CA GLY A 130 12.47 29.85 -3.66
C GLY A 130 13.90 29.66 -3.11
N TYR A 131 14.61 28.67 -3.66
CA TYR A 131 16.00 28.39 -3.29
C TYR A 131 16.91 29.49 -3.85
N LYS A 132 17.45 30.37 -2.99
CA LYS A 132 18.50 31.32 -3.39
C LYS A 132 19.78 30.53 -3.65
N VAL A 133 20.13 30.38 -4.92
CA VAL A 133 21.39 29.76 -5.35
C VAL A 133 22.53 30.66 -4.88
N LEU A 134 23.22 30.29 -3.81
CA LEU A 134 24.45 30.96 -3.40
C LEU A 134 25.53 30.63 -4.46
N LYS A 135 25.93 31.64 -5.23
CA LYS A 135 27.06 31.54 -6.14
C LYS A 135 28.32 31.49 -5.29
N ILE A 136 29.10 30.41 -5.42
CA ILE A 136 30.28 30.15 -4.60
C ILE A 136 31.44 31.12 -4.91
N GLU A 137 31.32 31.95 -5.94
CA GLU A 137 32.36 32.92 -6.35
C GLU A 137 32.60 34.05 -5.33
N GLU A 138 31.69 34.30 -4.37
CA GLU A 138 31.79 35.45 -3.46
C GLU A 138 32.57 35.15 -2.16
N GLN A 139 32.95 33.88 -1.90
CA GLN A 139 33.74 33.51 -0.72
C GLN A 139 35.26 33.50 -0.92
N GLU A 140 35.76 33.77 -2.13
CA GLU A 140 37.21 33.87 -2.39
C GLU A 140 37.74 35.33 -2.33
N GLN A 141 36.85 36.33 -2.21
CA GLN A 141 37.24 37.75 -2.09
C GLN A 141 37.15 38.33 -0.67
N ALA A 142 36.78 37.51 0.33
CA ALA A 142 36.63 37.93 1.73
C ALA A 142 37.54 37.15 2.71
N SER A 143 38.65 36.58 2.22
CA SER A 143 39.73 36.03 3.06
C SER A 143 41.07 36.61 2.66
#